data_AF-A0A2J5I877-F1
#
_entry.id   AF-A0A2J5I877-F1
#
_cell.length_a   1.000
_cell.length_b   1.000
_cell.length_c   1.000
_cell.angle_alpha   90.00
_cell.angle_beta   90.00
_cell.angle_gamma   90.00
#
_symmetry.space_group_name_H-M   'P 1'
#
loop_
_entity.id
_entity.type
_entity.pdbx_description
1 polymer ?
#
loop_
_entity_poly.entity_id
_entity_poly.type
_entity_poly.pdbx_seq_one_letter_code
_entity_poly.pdbx_strand_id
1 'polypeptide(L)'
;MSFRKRNIGLSAGADRAPAPNTTTAQPEQASAPPESNPGIRPSPDDGRPTTSTGSLSLDNLLAGHGGLPIGKMLLIEENGTTDFAGALLRYYAAEGVVQDQKIHVIGMPEQWGRSLPGLLGPADAGDEKKSDRRKGDRMKIAWRYERLGEFGAGVAGSRGWSSPTRRNRRVRGTQTLTGVAPAATSGDQTMTDGVQPAFCHSFDLTKRLTHPSIANINYIPLVPSNEPLFTSILKRLQQVISQSPPNTAHRIIIPSLLNPTLYPPETSQPDILLPFLHSLKALLSAPTTRITAMVTIPLSLFSRSSGLVRWIEIISDGVIELCPFPHSADALGASGAATSHEEPPQGMLKTHRLPVLHERGGGSDQNIGQDWAFTLSRRKFEIKPFSLPPAEGDKEAQDGATSGGMPKKADLEF
;
A
#
# COMPACT_ATOMS: atom_id res chain seq x y z
N MET A 1 -31.94 -41.79 -7.13
CA MET A 1 -31.63 -41.69 -8.57
C MET A 1 -30.18 -41.27 -8.72
N SER A 2 -29.36 -42.10 -9.37
CA SER A 2 -27.91 -41.89 -9.53
C SER A 2 -27.62 -41.59 -10.99
N PHE A 3 -27.11 -40.39 -11.27
CA PHE A 3 -26.70 -39.97 -12.61
C PHE A 3 -25.29 -40.46 -12.89
N ARG A 4 -25.15 -41.52 -13.70
CA ARG A 4 -23.86 -41.95 -14.27
C ARG A 4 -23.55 -41.09 -15.50
N LYS A 5 -22.49 -40.28 -15.41
CA LYS A 5 -21.91 -39.51 -16.50
C LYS A 5 -21.27 -40.46 -17.52
N ARG A 6 -21.85 -40.60 -18.72
CA ARG A 6 -21.21 -41.25 -19.87
C ARG A 6 -20.45 -40.18 -20.66
N ASN A 7 -19.14 -40.28 -20.71
CA ASN A 7 -18.34 -39.51 -21.67
C ASN A 7 -18.46 -40.20 -23.04
N ILE A 8 -19.18 -39.58 -23.97
CA ILE A 8 -19.19 -39.96 -25.38
C ILE A 8 -18.10 -39.13 -26.06
N GLY A 9 -17.04 -39.78 -26.53
CA GLY A 9 -16.05 -39.16 -27.40
C GLY A 9 -16.63 -39.01 -28.81
N LEU A 10 -16.61 -37.80 -29.35
CA LEU A 10 -16.98 -37.55 -30.75
C LEU A 10 -15.81 -37.99 -31.64
N SER A 11 -15.95 -39.13 -32.30
CA SER A 11 -15.05 -39.56 -33.36
C SER A 11 -15.37 -38.76 -34.63
N ALA A 12 -14.39 -38.01 -35.16
CA ALA A 12 -14.49 -37.43 -36.49
C ALA A 12 -14.33 -38.56 -37.54
N GLY A 13 -15.36 -38.75 -38.36
CA GLY A 13 -15.34 -39.69 -39.47
C GLY A 13 -14.35 -39.28 -40.57
N ALA A 14 -13.73 -40.29 -41.18
CA ALA A 14 -12.89 -40.17 -42.36
C ALA A 14 -13.73 -39.88 -43.61
N ASP A 15 -13.34 -38.86 -44.39
CA ASP A 15 -13.12 -38.95 -45.84
C ASP A 15 -12.89 -37.55 -46.45
N ARG A 16 -11.61 -37.15 -46.58
CA ARG A 16 -11.19 -36.24 -47.66
C ARG A 16 -9.68 -36.39 -47.93
N ALA A 17 -9.36 -36.81 -49.15
CA ALA A 17 -8.01 -36.97 -49.70
C ALA A 17 -7.26 -35.63 -49.85
N PRO A 18 -5.92 -35.65 -50.03
CA PRO A 18 -5.01 -34.60 -49.56
C PRO A 18 -4.72 -33.51 -50.61
N ALA A 19 -4.52 -32.27 -50.14
CA ALA A 19 -3.84 -31.22 -50.91
C ALA A 19 -2.49 -30.92 -50.23
N PRO A 20 -1.38 -30.79 -50.99
CA PRO A 20 -0.05 -30.59 -50.41
C PRO A 20 0.23 -29.09 -50.24
N ASN A 21 0.58 -28.70 -49.01
CA ASN A 21 1.60 -27.71 -48.64
C ASN A 21 1.27 -27.07 -47.28
N THR A 22 1.61 -27.78 -46.21
CA THR A 22 1.76 -27.20 -44.88
C THR A 22 3.25 -26.95 -44.62
N THR A 23 3.67 -25.69 -44.68
CA THR A 23 4.73 -25.21 -43.79
C THR A 23 4.23 -25.42 -42.36
N THR A 24 4.93 -26.27 -41.63
CA THR A 24 4.75 -26.57 -40.21
C THR A 24 4.72 -25.28 -39.38
N ALA A 25 3.55 -24.91 -38.87
CA ALA A 25 3.45 -24.03 -37.72
C ALA A 25 3.93 -24.83 -36.49
N GLN A 26 5.11 -24.49 -35.99
CA GLN A 26 5.56 -24.93 -34.67
C GLN A 26 4.54 -24.47 -33.62
N PRO A 27 4.17 -25.31 -32.64
CA PRO A 27 3.45 -24.83 -31.47
C PRO A 27 4.33 -23.81 -30.76
N GLU A 28 3.81 -22.60 -30.57
CA GLU A 28 4.44 -21.55 -29.78
C GLU A 28 4.91 -22.16 -28.45
N GLN A 29 6.22 -22.19 -28.26
CA GLN A 29 6.83 -22.55 -26.98
C GLN A 29 6.19 -21.69 -25.92
N ALA A 30 5.64 -22.35 -24.90
CA ALA A 30 5.15 -21.72 -23.68
C ALA A 30 6.18 -20.68 -23.24
N SER A 31 5.77 -19.40 -23.27
CA SER A 31 6.55 -18.30 -22.75
C SER A 31 7.09 -18.67 -21.37
N ALA A 32 8.37 -18.38 -21.14
CA ALA A 32 9.02 -18.54 -19.85
C ALA A 32 8.08 -18.08 -18.70
N PRO A 33 8.11 -18.74 -17.53
CA PRO A 33 7.28 -18.33 -16.39
C PRO A 33 7.48 -16.82 -16.17
N PRO A 34 6.40 -16.05 -15.95
CA PRO A 34 6.52 -14.61 -15.80
C PRO A 34 7.53 -14.33 -14.69
N GLU A 35 8.60 -13.60 -15.04
CA GLU A 35 9.60 -13.17 -14.07
C GLU A 35 8.88 -12.53 -12.88
N SER A 36 9.00 -13.17 -11.72
CA SER A 36 8.34 -12.71 -10.50
C SER A 36 9.03 -11.44 -10.04
N ASN A 37 8.41 -10.29 -10.33
CA ASN A 37 8.81 -9.03 -9.72
C ASN A 37 8.31 -9.05 -8.26
N PRO A 38 9.19 -9.09 -7.25
CA PRO A 38 8.78 -9.22 -5.86
C PRO A 38 7.87 -8.07 -5.38
N GLY A 39 7.93 -6.91 -6.04
CA GLY A 39 7.11 -5.74 -5.73
C GLY A 39 5.72 -5.70 -6.39
N ILE A 40 5.36 -6.71 -7.19
CA ILE A 40 4.05 -6.78 -7.84
C ILE A 40 3.35 -8.07 -7.42
N ARG A 41 2.14 -7.93 -6.88
CA ARG A 41 1.28 -9.08 -6.56
C ARG A 41 -0.11 -8.93 -7.18
N PRO A 42 -0.84 -10.03 -7.37
CA PRO A 42 -2.26 -9.98 -7.66
C PRO A 42 -3.03 -9.31 -6.52
N SER A 43 -3.91 -8.38 -6.86
CA SER A 43 -4.91 -7.77 -5.98
C SER A 43 -5.75 -8.86 -5.29
N PRO A 44 -5.96 -8.82 -3.97
CA PRO A 44 -6.84 -9.75 -3.27
C PRO A 44 -8.31 -9.63 -3.70
N ASP A 45 -8.74 -8.45 -4.16
CA ASP A 45 -10.11 -8.18 -4.58
C ASP A 45 -10.43 -8.84 -5.94
N ASP A 46 -9.57 -8.66 -6.93
CA ASP A 46 -9.87 -9.02 -8.32
C ASP A 46 -8.68 -9.53 -9.15
N GLY A 47 -7.54 -9.80 -8.51
CA GLY A 47 -6.37 -10.44 -9.13
C GLY A 47 -5.52 -9.54 -10.02
N ARG A 48 -5.88 -8.26 -10.23
CA ARG A 48 -5.07 -7.34 -11.05
C ARG A 48 -3.68 -7.08 -10.45
N PRO A 49 -2.64 -6.86 -11.27
CA PRO A 49 -1.32 -6.50 -10.77
C PRO A 49 -1.36 -5.22 -9.91
N THR A 50 -0.80 -5.29 -8.72
CA THR A 50 -0.82 -4.22 -7.70
C THR A 50 0.53 -4.12 -7.01
N THR A 51 0.94 -2.91 -6.66
CA THR A 51 2.21 -2.63 -5.96
C THR A 51 1.96 -1.83 -4.68
N SER A 52 2.83 -2.00 -3.68
CA SER A 52 2.67 -1.32 -2.39
C SER A 52 2.94 0.18 -2.51
N THR A 53 2.20 0.98 -1.76
CA THR A 53 2.43 2.42 -1.57
C THR A 53 3.61 2.73 -0.63
N GLY A 54 4.20 1.72 0.02
CA GLY A 54 5.22 1.90 1.07
C GLY A 54 4.63 2.24 2.45
N SER A 55 3.31 2.41 2.55
CA SER A 55 2.56 2.49 3.80
C SER A 55 1.48 1.42 3.81
N LEU A 56 1.58 0.47 4.75
CA LEU A 56 0.60 -0.62 4.86
C LEU A 56 -0.81 -0.10 5.15
N SER A 57 -0.96 0.96 5.94
CA SER A 57 -2.29 1.53 6.23
C SER A 57 -2.89 2.20 5.00
N LEU A 58 -2.08 2.84 4.16
CA LEU A 58 -2.55 3.38 2.89
C LEU A 58 -2.91 2.25 1.91
N ASP A 59 -2.11 1.19 1.84
CA ASP A 59 -2.41 0.00 1.02
C ASP A 59 -3.76 -0.61 1.36
N ASN A 60 -4.10 -0.69 2.65
CA ASN A 60 -5.37 -1.22 3.13
C ASN A 60 -6.57 -0.30 2.80
N LEU A 61 -6.35 1.01 2.71
CA LEU A 61 -7.38 2.00 2.37
C LEU A 61 -7.80 1.91 0.89
N LEU A 62 -6.95 1.38 0.01
CA LEU A 62 -7.17 1.36 -1.45
C LEU A 62 -8.13 0.26 -1.92
N ALA A 63 -9.39 0.32 -1.48
CA ALA A 63 -10.52 -0.52 -1.94
C ALA A 63 -10.23 -2.04 -1.93
N GLY A 64 -9.51 -2.54 -0.91
CA GLY A 64 -9.21 -3.97 -0.77
C GLY A 64 -8.16 -4.53 -1.74
N HIS A 65 -7.58 -3.69 -2.62
CA HIS A 65 -6.48 -4.10 -3.50
C HIS A 65 -5.17 -4.34 -2.72
N GLY A 66 -5.06 -3.83 -1.49
CA GLY A 66 -3.87 -3.99 -0.67
C GLY A 66 -2.65 -3.35 -1.32
N GLY A 67 -2.82 -2.17 -1.90
CA GLY A 67 -1.81 -1.44 -2.66
C GLY A 67 -2.41 -0.64 -3.82
N LEU A 68 -1.57 0.05 -4.57
CA LEU A 68 -1.94 0.81 -5.75
C LEU A 68 -1.92 -0.09 -7.00
N PRO A 69 -3.06 -0.30 -7.69
CA PRO A 69 -3.08 -1.10 -8.89
C PRO A 69 -2.22 -0.52 -10.01
N ILE A 70 -1.59 -1.39 -10.80
CA ILE A 70 -0.82 -0.99 -11.98
C ILE A 70 -1.73 -0.24 -12.98
N GLY A 71 -1.18 0.81 -13.58
CA GLY A 71 -1.87 1.69 -14.51
C GLY A 71 -2.74 2.75 -13.85
N LYS A 72 -2.63 2.92 -12.51
CA LYS A 72 -3.41 3.91 -11.75
C LYS A 72 -2.57 5.05 -11.18
N MET A 73 -3.21 6.21 -11.11
CA MET A 73 -2.70 7.44 -10.50
C MET A 73 -3.47 7.76 -9.21
N LEU A 74 -2.73 7.98 -8.12
CA LEU A 74 -3.25 8.46 -6.85
C LEU A 74 -2.88 9.93 -6.64
N LEU A 75 -3.90 10.78 -6.48
CA LEU A 75 -3.76 12.16 -6.07
C LEU A 75 -3.90 12.28 -4.55
N ILE A 76 -2.95 12.94 -3.91
CA ILE A 76 -2.95 13.25 -2.49
C ILE A 76 -3.02 14.77 -2.35
N GLU A 77 -4.13 15.25 -1.87
CA GLU A 77 -4.36 16.66 -1.60
C GLU A 77 -4.01 16.94 -0.14
N GLU A 78 -3.37 18.07 0.17
CA GLU A 78 -3.06 18.42 1.56
C GLU A 78 -3.48 19.86 1.87
N ASN A 79 -4.25 20.02 2.95
CA ASN A 79 -4.60 21.33 3.51
C ASN A 79 -3.48 21.86 4.40
N GLY A 80 -3.29 23.18 4.39
CA GLY A 80 -2.30 23.84 5.24
C GLY A 80 -0.89 23.89 4.63
N THR A 81 0.11 23.90 5.49
CA THR A 81 1.53 24.12 5.14
C THR A 81 2.45 23.00 5.62
N THR A 82 1.89 21.90 6.11
CA THR A 82 2.64 20.71 6.50
C THR A 82 3.06 19.90 5.26
N ASP A 83 3.87 18.86 5.46
CA ASP A 83 4.38 17.99 4.39
C ASP A 83 4.08 16.50 4.66
N PHE A 84 2.87 16.18 5.12
CA PHE A 84 2.47 14.79 5.37
C PHE A 84 2.34 13.99 4.06
N ALA A 85 1.82 14.63 3.00
CA ALA A 85 1.74 14.06 1.67
C ALA A 85 3.14 13.80 1.10
N GLY A 86 4.11 14.69 1.36
CA GLY A 86 5.51 14.45 0.99
C GLY A 86 6.13 13.28 1.76
N ALA A 87 5.75 13.04 3.02
CA ALA A 87 6.17 11.83 3.74
C ALA A 87 5.66 10.55 3.05
N LEU A 88 4.38 10.51 2.67
CA LEU A 88 3.81 9.40 1.88
C LEU A 88 4.54 9.19 0.55
N LEU A 89 4.88 10.26 -0.17
CA LEU A 89 5.69 10.13 -1.40
C LEU A 89 7.08 9.55 -1.16
N ARG A 90 7.72 9.89 -0.03
CA ARG A 90 9.03 9.32 0.33
C ARG A 90 8.91 7.84 0.69
N TYR A 91 7.85 7.42 1.37
CA TYR A 91 7.55 5.99 1.57
C TYR A 91 7.35 5.26 0.22
N TYR A 92 6.57 5.86 -0.68
CA TYR A 92 6.31 5.31 -2.01
C TYR A 92 7.57 5.18 -2.88
N ALA A 93 8.47 6.16 -2.81
CA ALA A 93 9.78 6.09 -3.45
C ALA A 93 10.68 5.03 -2.80
N ALA A 94 10.78 5.01 -1.47
CA ALA A 94 11.62 4.06 -0.75
C ALA A 94 11.22 2.61 -1.02
N GLU A 95 9.91 2.32 -1.05
CA GLU A 95 9.39 1.01 -1.43
C GLU A 95 9.79 0.63 -2.86
N GLY A 96 9.69 1.58 -3.80
CA GLY A 96 10.16 1.36 -5.17
C GLY A 96 11.65 1.02 -5.25
N VAL A 97 12.49 1.67 -4.44
CA VAL A 97 13.94 1.44 -4.41
C VAL A 97 14.24 0.03 -3.91
N VAL A 98 13.57 -0.38 -2.83
CA VAL A 98 13.79 -1.68 -2.19
C VAL A 98 13.27 -2.83 -3.06
N GLN A 99 12.23 -2.58 -3.84
CA GLN A 99 11.66 -3.54 -4.79
C GLN A 99 12.34 -3.52 -6.18
N ASP A 100 13.45 -2.78 -6.34
CA ASP A 100 14.18 -2.60 -7.61
C ASP A 100 13.31 -2.12 -8.79
N GLN A 101 12.33 -1.26 -8.48
CA GLN A 101 11.50 -0.59 -9.50
C GLN A 101 12.18 0.70 -9.99
N LYS A 102 11.86 1.10 -11.23
CA LYS A 102 12.37 2.36 -11.80
C LYS A 102 11.55 3.53 -11.27
N ILE A 103 12.20 4.45 -10.57
CA ILE A 103 11.54 5.63 -10.00
C ILE A 103 11.83 6.84 -10.87
N HIS A 104 10.80 7.63 -11.13
CA HIS A 104 10.87 8.88 -11.87
C HIS A 104 10.34 10.00 -10.97
N VAL A 105 11.23 10.88 -10.52
CA VAL A 105 10.86 12.01 -9.65
C VAL A 105 10.90 13.29 -10.46
N ILE A 106 9.78 14.00 -10.51
CA ILE A 106 9.64 15.24 -11.29
C ILE A 106 9.84 16.44 -10.36
N GLY A 107 10.74 17.34 -10.75
CA GLY A 107 10.96 18.64 -10.10
C GLY A 107 11.67 18.64 -8.76
N MET A 108 12.19 17.50 -8.31
CA MET A 108 13.05 17.44 -7.13
C MET A 108 14.51 17.17 -7.50
N PRO A 109 15.47 17.73 -6.74
CA PRO A 109 16.89 17.44 -6.91
C PRO A 109 17.24 16.06 -6.36
N GLU A 110 18.43 15.55 -6.71
CA GLU A 110 18.95 14.27 -6.23
C GLU A 110 19.03 14.18 -4.69
N GLN A 111 19.22 15.32 -4.02
CA GLN A 111 19.21 15.42 -2.56
C GLN A 111 17.89 14.92 -1.94
N TRP A 112 16.77 15.05 -2.66
CA TRP A 112 15.48 14.53 -2.20
C TRP A 112 15.52 13.00 -2.05
N GLY A 113 16.14 12.26 -2.97
CA GLY A 113 16.26 10.80 -2.81
C GLY A 113 17.24 10.37 -1.72
N ARG A 114 18.21 11.22 -1.37
CA ARG A 114 19.07 11.01 -0.18
C ARG A 114 18.29 11.17 1.13
N SER A 115 17.09 11.76 1.10
CA SER A 115 16.21 11.93 2.26
C SER A 115 15.21 10.78 2.45
N LEU A 116 15.21 9.75 1.59
CA LEU A 116 14.30 8.62 1.69
C LEU A 116 14.48 7.85 3.02
N PRO A 117 13.37 7.41 3.64
CA PRO A 117 13.42 6.76 4.95
C PRO A 117 14.10 5.40 4.88
N GLY A 118 14.86 5.07 5.93
CA GLY A 118 15.65 3.85 5.98
C GLY A 118 14.82 2.62 6.32
N LEU A 119 15.19 1.45 5.80
CA LEU A 119 14.55 0.17 6.14
C LEU A 119 14.66 -0.12 7.65
N LEU A 120 13.56 -0.55 8.26
CA LEU A 120 13.57 -1.10 9.61
C LEU A 120 14.10 -2.53 9.56
N GLY A 121 15.18 -2.78 10.32
CA GLY A 121 15.77 -4.11 10.42
C GLY A 121 14.88 -5.09 11.20
N PRO A 122 15.09 -6.41 11.06
CA PRO A 122 14.32 -7.44 11.77
C PRO A 122 14.34 -7.29 13.30
N ALA A 123 15.45 -6.78 13.85
CA ALA A 123 15.59 -6.51 15.28
C ALA A 123 14.68 -5.37 15.76
N ASP A 124 14.59 -4.28 14.99
CA ASP A 124 13.76 -3.12 15.32
C ASP A 124 12.27 -3.42 15.15
N ALA A 125 11.91 -4.27 14.18
CA ALA A 125 10.53 -4.75 13.98
C ALA A 125 10.06 -5.70 15.10
N GLY A 126 11.00 -6.39 15.77
CA GLY A 126 10.70 -7.29 16.90
C GLY A 126 10.29 -6.55 18.17
N ASP A 127 10.81 -5.36 18.40
CA ASP A 127 10.47 -4.53 19.57
C ASP A 127 9.06 -3.95 19.49
N GLU A 128 8.57 -3.60 18.29
CA GLU A 128 7.17 -3.22 18.09
C GLU A 128 6.21 -4.39 18.33
N LYS A 129 6.51 -5.58 17.78
CA LYS A 129 5.66 -6.76 18.03
C LYS A 129 5.61 -7.12 19.51
N LYS A 130 6.68 -6.84 20.27
CA LYS A 130 6.69 -7.02 21.73
C LYS A 130 5.89 -5.94 22.46
N SER A 131 5.93 -4.68 22.04
CA SER A 131 5.09 -3.62 22.62
C SER A 131 3.60 -3.86 22.35
N ASP A 132 3.23 -4.27 21.14
CA ASP A 132 1.85 -4.60 20.77
C ASP A 132 1.32 -5.81 21.55
N ARG A 133 2.12 -6.87 21.70
CA ARG A 133 1.75 -8.04 22.51
C ARG A 133 1.56 -7.68 23.99
N ARG A 134 2.39 -6.79 24.54
CA ARG A 134 2.23 -6.28 25.92
C ARG A 134 0.98 -5.41 26.07
N LYS A 135 0.57 -4.66 25.03
CA LYS A 135 -0.70 -3.90 24.98
C LYS A 135 -1.91 -4.85 24.98
N GLY A 136 -1.86 -5.93 24.22
CA GLY A 136 -2.95 -6.92 24.12
C GLY A 136 -3.22 -7.74 25.38
N ASP A 137 -2.20 -8.06 26.18
CA ASP A 137 -2.38 -8.91 27.37
C ASP A 137 -3.04 -8.17 28.56
N ARG A 138 -3.07 -6.83 28.53
CA ARG A 138 -3.56 -5.97 29.62
C ARG A 138 -5.04 -5.56 29.48
N MET A 139 -5.71 -5.85 28.36
CA MET A 139 -7.10 -5.40 28.07
C MET A 139 -8.02 -6.53 27.56
N LYS A 140 -8.20 -7.60 28.35
CA LYS A 140 -9.00 -8.79 27.97
C LYS A 140 -10.52 -8.57 27.88
N ILE A 141 -11.05 -7.41 28.30
CA ILE A 141 -12.50 -7.12 28.28
C ILE A 141 -12.90 -6.35 27.01
N ALA A 142 -12.12 -5.35 26.57
CA ALA A 142 -12.38 -4.60 25.34
C ALA A 142 -12.20 -5.45 24.06
N TRP A 143 -11.34 -6.46 24.12
CA TRP A 143 -11.04 -7.35 22.99
C TRP A 143 -12.25 -8.17 22.48
N ARG A 144 -13.26 -8.41 23.34
CA ARG A 144 -14.48 -9.13 22.91
C ARG A 144 -15.36 -8.31 21.96
N TYR A 145 -15.22 -6.98 21.93
CA TYR A 145 -15.99 -6.11 21.02
C TYR A 145 -15.16 -5.59 19.83
N GLU A 146 -13.85 -5.43 19.99
CA GLU A 146 -12.94 -5.09 18.87
C GLU A 146 -12.97 -6.17 17.77
N ARG A 147 -12.98 -7.44 18.18
CA ARG A 147 -13.07 -8.58 17.26
C ARG A 147 -14.44 -8.75 16.58
N LEU A 148 -15.45 -8.01 17.02
CA LEU A 148 -16.77 -7.96 16.39
C LEU A 148 -16.81 -6.91 15.25
N GLY A 149 -16.00 -5.85 15.35
CA GLY A 149 -15.80 -4.87 14.27
C GLY A 149 -14.83 -5.36 13.18
N GLU A 150 -13.82 -6.16 13.54
CA GLU A 150 -12.92 -6.82 12.57
C GLU A 150 -13.64 -7.83 11.65
N PHE A 151 -14.85 -8.26 11.96
CA PHE A 151 -15.62 -9.18 11.11
C PHE A 151 -16.41 -8.47 9.99
N GLY A 152 -16.45 -7.13 9.99
CA GLY A 152 -17.10 -6.31 8.96
C GLY A 152 -16.15 -5.72 7.91
N ALA A 153 -14.84 -5.74 8.18
CA ALA A 153 -13.78 -5.33 7.26
C ALA A 153 -13.23 -6.56 6.54
N GLY A 154 -13.84 -6.92 5.41
CA GLY A 154 -13.26 -7.74 4.35
C GLY A 154 -12.69 -9.11 4.76
N VAL A 155 -13.38 -10.18 4.36
CA VAL A 155 -12.82 -11.54 4.31
C VAL A 155 -11.60 -11.57 3.37
N ALA A 156 -10.43 -11.27 3.90
CA ALA A 156 -9.13 -11.66 3.37
C ALA A 156 -8.45 -12.54 4.41
N GLY A 157 -9.04 -13.73 4.61
CA GLY A 157 -8.40 -14.76 5.39
C GLY A 157 -7.03 -15.06 4.78
N SER A 158 -5.97 -14.77 5.53
CA SER A 158 -4.69 -15.46 5.40
C SER A 158 -4.92 -16.94 5.75
N ARG A 159 -5.51 -17.69 4.82
CA ARG A 159 -5.29 -19.13 4.73
C ARG A 159 -3.97 -19.26 4.01
N GLY A 160 -2.90 -19.36 4.80
CA GLY A 160 -1.60 -19.78 4.31
C GLY A 160 -1.78 -21.04 3.45
N TRP A 161 -1.27 -20.96 2.23
CA TRP A 161 -1.14 -22.10 1.34
C TRP A 161 -0.13 -23.08 1.96
N SER A 162 -0.61 -23.99 2.79
CA SER A 162 0.18 -25.16 3.19
C SER A 162 0.07 -26.22 2.10
N SER A 163 1.08 -26.29 1.23
CA SER A 163 1.26 -27.43 0.32
C SER A 163 1.42 -28.74 1.11
N PRO A 164 0.94 -29.89 0.59
CA PRO A 164 0.78 -31.11 1.37
C PRO A 164 2.09 -31.90 1.45
N THR A 165 2.81 -31.78 2.57
CA THR A 165 3.94 -32.68 2.83
C THR A 165 3.43 -34.06 3.23
N ARG A 166 3.78 -35.05 2.41
CA ARG A 166 3.51 -36.48 2.60
C ARG A 166 3.71 -36.92 4.04
N ARG A 167 2.62 -37.38 4.64
CA ARG A 167 2.50 -37.92 5.98
C ARG A 167 3.23 -39.28 6.05
N ASN A 168 4.52 -39.28 6.39
CA ASN A 168 5.23 -40.53 6.65
C ASN A 168 5.04 -40.94 8.13
N ARG A 169 4.20 -41.95 8.30
CA ARG A 169 3.90 -42.66 9.54
C ARG A 169 5.14 -43.44 9.99
N ARG A 170 5.77 -43.08 11.13
CA ARG A 170 6.54 -44.03 11.96
C ARG A 170 6.39 -43.76 13.45
N VAL A 171 5.58 -44.64 14.04
CA VAL A 171 5.69 -45.36 15.32
C VAL A 171 6.67 -44.84 16.39
N ARG A 172 6.07 -44.68 17.57
CA ARG A 172 6.58 -44.45 18.94
C ARG A 172 7.70 -45.43 19.34
N GLY A 173 8.79 -44.92 19.91
CA GLY A 173 9.87 -45.70 20.51
C GLY A 173 10.71 -44.85 21.46
N THR A 174 10.98 -45.40 22.64
CA THR A 174 11.46 -44.81 23.89
C THR A 174 12.96 -44.51 23.96
N GLN A 175 13.30 -43.47 24.76
CA GLN A 175 14.54 -43.13 25.50
C GLN A 175 15.79 -44.03 25.36
N THR A 176 16.98 -43.41 25.20
CA THR A 176 18.07 -43.32 26.23
C THR A 176 19.39 -42.76 25.64
N LEU A 177 20.25 -42.27 26.55
CA LEU A 177 21.47 -41.45 26.38
C LEU A 177 22.63 -42.11 25.59
N THR A 178 23.48 -41.29 24.96
CA THR A 178 24.94 -41.20 25.23
C THR A 178 25.66 -40.23 24.25
N GLY A 179 26.47 -39.32 24.81
CA GLY A 179 27.87 -39.17 24.41
C GLY A 179 28.27 -38.27 23.23
N VAL A 180 29.01 -37.21 23.58
CA VAL A 180 30.22 -36.68 22.92
C VAL A 180 30.02 -35.62 21.83
N ALA A 181 30.34 -34.38 22.22
CA ALA A 181 30.74 -33.28 21.34
C ALA A 181 32.14 -33.53 20.75
N PRO A 182 32.42 -32.97 19.57
CA PRO A 182 33.58 -32.10 19.48
C PRO A 182 33.33 -30.79 18.75
N ALA A 183 34.25 -29.87 19.02
CA ALA A 183 34.22 -28.45 18.76
C ALA A 183 34.46 -28.06 17.28
N ALA A 184 33.78 -26.98 16.92
CA ALA A 184 34.17 -25.88 16.03
C ALA A 184 35.14 -26.15 14.86
N THR A 185 34.61 -25.98 13.65
CA THR A 185 35.30 -25.21 12.61
C THR A 185 34.32 -24.21 12.01
N SER A 186 34.68 -22.94 12.15
CA SER A 186 34.00 -21.76 11.67
C SER A 186 34.01 -21.71 10.14
N GLY A 187 32.81 -21.77 9.56
CA GLY A 187 32.53 -21.44 8.17
C GLY A 187 31.13 -20.85 8.12
N ASP A 188 31.04 -19.54 8.25
CA ASP A 188 29.79 -18.77 8.17
C ASP A 188 29.33 -18.74 6.70
N GLN A 189 28.73 -19.84 6.26
CA GLN A 189 27.88 -19.87 5.07
C GLN A 189 26.44 -19.86 5.56
N THR A 190 25.90 -18.65 5.79
CA THR A 190 24.46 -18.47 5.94
C THR A 190 23.80 -18.74 4.59
N MET A 191 23.45 -20.00 4.38
CA MET A 191 22.43 -20.42 3.43
C MET A 191 21.14 -19.65 3.78
N THR A 192 20.76 -18.67 2.96
CA THR A 192 19.50 -17.95 3.11
C THR A 192 18.37 -18.86 2.65
N ASP A 193 17.75 -19.54 3.60
CA ASP A 193 16.58 -20.37 3.43
C ASP A 193 15.36 -19.49 3.07
N GLY A 194 14.89 -19.57 1.83
CA GLY A 194 13.48 -19.44 1.39
C GLY A 194 12.55 -18.32 1.89
N VAL A 195 13.01 -17.23 2.50
CA VAL A 195 12.12 -16.12 2.91
C VAL A 195 11.67 -15.36 1.67
N GLN A 196 10.38 -15.50 1.32
CA GLN A 196 9.75 -14.67 0.28
C GLN A 196 9.92 -13.19 0.65
N PRO A 197 10.37 -12.33 -0.28
CA PRO A 197 10.57 -10.91 -0.02
C PRO A 197 9.24 -10.25 0.41
N ALA A 198 9.32 -9.29 1.33
CA ALA A 198 8.13 -8.60 1.83
C ALA A 198 7.50 -7.75 0.72
N PHE A 199 6.16 -7.75 0.65
CA PHE A 199 5.43 -6.94 -0.33
C PHE A 199 5.37 -5.44 0.02
N CYS A 200 5.36 -5.13 1.31
CA CYS A 200 5.44 -3.76 1.85
C CYS A 200 6.45 -3.80 2.98
N HIS A 201 7.45 -2.93 2.92
CA HIS A 201 8.47 -2.83 3.94
C HIS A 201 8.07 -1.78 4.99
N SER A 202 8.70 -1.83 6.15
CA SER A 202 8.57 -0.81 7.19
C SER A 202 9.79 0.11 7.15
N PHE A 203 9.58 1.41 7.27
CA PHE A 203 10.66 2.39 7.20
C PHE A 203 10.70 3.33 8.41
N ASP A 204 11.91 3.71 8.82
CA ASP A 204 12.19 4.66 9.89
C ASP A 204 12.59 6.02 9.28
N LEU A 205 11.79 7.05 9.52
CA LEU A 205 12.00 8.43 9.05
C LEU A 205 13.25 9.09 9.63
N THR A 206 13.74 8.61 10.78
CA THR A 206 14.99 9.12 11.39
C THR A 206 16.24 8.51 10.76
N LYS A 207 16.08 7.43 10.01
CA LYS A 207 17.16 6.79 9.26
C LYS A 207 17.11 7.24 7.81
N ARG A 208 18.19 6.96 7.08
CA ARG A 208 18.25 7.18 5.62
C ARG A 208 18.41 5.85 4.93
N LEU A 209 17.72 5.69 3.81
CA LEU A 209 17.83 4.49 3.00
C LEU A 209 19.25 4.37 2.45
N THR A 210 19.85 3.20 2.65
CA THR A 210 21.13 2.82 2.05
C THR A 210 20.87 1.61 1.17
N HIS A 211 20.67 1.85 -0.13
CA HIS A 211 20.38 0.81 -1.11
C HIS A 211 21.07 1.14 -2.45
N PRO A 212 21.70 0.17 -3.14
CA PRO A 212 22.40 0.41 -4.40
C PRO A 212 21.50 1.07 -5.45
N SER A 213 20.22 0.69 -5.49
CA SER A 213 19.24 1.20 -6.46
C SER A 213 18.80 2.65 -6.23
N ILE A 214 19.22 3.32 -5.14
CA ILE A 214 18.98 4.76 -4.96
C ILE A 214 19.65 5.58 -6.08
N ALA A 215 20.82 5.15 -6.54
CA ALA A 215 21.52 5.80 -7.64
C ALA A 215 20.77 5.68 -8.99
N ASN A 216 19.81 4.76 -9.08
CA ASN A 216 19.03 4.52 -10.29
C ASN A 216 17.73 5.35 -10.36
N ILE A 217 17.48 6.22 -9.38
CA ILE A 217 16.34 7.15 -9.43
C ILE A 217 16.57 8.15 -10.55
N ASN A 218 15.61 8.24 -11.48
CA ASN A 218 15.64 9.20 -12.56
C ASN A 218 14.98 10.51 -12.10
N TYR A 219 15.76 11.59 -12.03
CA TYR A 219 15.26 12.93 -11.70
C TYR A 219 15.00 13.71 -12.99
N ILE A 220 13.77 14.22 -13.13
CA ILE A 220 13.37 15.06 -14.24
C ILE A 220 13.31 16.51 -13.74
N PRO A 221 14.30 17.36 -14.06
CA PRO A 221 14.34 18.72 -13.54
C PRO A 221 13.33 19.63 -14.25
N LEU A 222 12.82 20.62 -13.53
CA LEU A 222 11.94 21.65 -14.09
C LEU A 222 12.79 22.82 -14.60
N VAL A 223 13.52 22.59 -15.68
CA VAL A 223 14.36 23.62 -16.32
C VAL A 223 13.60 24.32 -17.45
N PRO A 224 13.72 25.64 -17.58
CA PRO A 224 13.26 26.35 -18.77
C PRO A 224 13.89 25.75 -20.02
N SER A 225 13.07 25.51 -21.05
CA SER A 225 13.52 24.99 -22.32
C SER A 225 12.73 25.65 -23.46
N ASN A 226 13.16 25.46 -24.70
CA ASN A 226 12.41 25.92 -25.89
C ASN A 226 11.10 25.14 -26.11
N GLU A 227 10.91 24.04 -25.38
CA GLU A 227 9.70 23.22 -25.41
C GLU A 227 8.86 23.46 -24.14
N PRO A 228 7.51 23.43 -24.24
CA PRO A 228 6.66 23.48 -23.06
C PRO A 228 7.06 22.43 -22.01
N LEU A 229 7.13 22.86 -20.75
CA LEU A 229 7.67 22.08 -19.65
C LEU A 229 7.07 20.68 -19.55
N PHE A 230 5.75 20.58 -19.54
CA PHE A 230 5.04 19.31 -19.43
C PHE A 230 5.21 18.39 -20.65
N THR A 231 5.35 18.95 -21.85
CA THR A 231 5.64 18.18 -23.06
C THR A 231 7.02 17.55 -22.97
N SER A 232 8.02 18.30 -22.51
CA SER A 232 9.38 17.80 -22.29
C SER A 232 9.42 16.68 -21.23
N ILE A 233 8.69 16.85 -20.12
CA ILE A 233 8.55 15.82 -19.07
C ILE A 233 7.96 14.54 -19.64
N LEU A 234 6.84 14.63 -20.39
CA LEU A 234 6.21 13.46 -20.99
C LEU A 234 7.12 12.74 -21.99
N LYS A 235 7.80 13.48 -22.87
CA LYS A 235 8.74 12.90 -23.83
C LYS A 235 9.85 12.15 -23.12
N ARG A 236 10.41 12.72 -22.06
CA ARG A 236 11.46 12.06 -21.26
C ARG A 236 10.94 10.80 -20.57
N LEU A 237 9.74 10.84 -19.98
CA LEU A 237 9.11 9.66 -19.39
C LEU A 237 8.90 8.56 -20.44
N GLN A 238 8.29 8.89 -21.56
CA GLN A 238 8.05 7.96 -22.68
C GLN A 238 9.36 7.33 -23.18
N GLN A 239 10.40 8.15 -23.37
CA GLN A 239 11.72 7.68 -23.78
C GLN A 239 12.29 6.67 -22.78
N VAL A 240 12.38 7.03 -21.50
CA VAL A 240 12.97 6.16 -20.47
C VAL A 240 12.16 4.86 -20.29
N ILE A 241 10.83 4.93 -20.33
CA ILE A 241 9.96 3.76 -20.20
C ILE A 241 10.11 2.85 -21.42
N SER A 242 10.11 3.40 -22.64
CA SER A 242 10.27 2.61 -23.87
C SER A 242 11.63 1.93 -24.00
N GLN A 243 12.68 2.51 -23.39
CA GLN A 243 14.04 1.97 -23.37
C GLN A 243 14.27 0.97 -22.23
N SER A 244 13.32 0.86 -21.29
CA SER A 244 13.45 -0.06 -20.17
C SER A 244 13.13 -1.50 -20.60
N PRO A 245 13.73 -2.51 -19.95
CA PRO A 245 13.43 -3.91 -20.23
C PRO A 245 11.93 -4.21 -20.08
N PRO A 246 11.37 -5.18 -20.84
CA PRO A 246 10.01 -5.64 -20.64
C PRO A 246 9.74 -6.01 -19.17
N ASN A 247 8.50 -5.86 -18.71
CA ASN A 247 8.09 -6.15 -17.33
C ASN A 247 8.72 -5.29 -16.21
N THR A 248 9.52 -4.26 -16.56
CA THR A 248 10.00 -3.27 -15.60
C THR A 248 8.82 -2.52 -14.99
N ALA A 249 8.79 -2.42 -13.67
CA ALA A 249 7.82 -1.58 -12.95
C ALA A 249 8.36 -0.16 -12.80
N HIS A 250 7.49 0.82 -13.01
CA HIS A 250 7.81 2.24 -12.97
C HIS A 250 6.92 2.95 -11.95
N ARG A 251 7.52 3.82 -11.14
CA ARG A 251 6.84 4.71 -10.20
C ARG A 251 7.09 6.15 -10.60
N ILE A 252 6.04 6.86 -10.99
CA ILE A 252 6.10 8.29 -11.29
C ILE A 252 5.70 9.07 -10.04
N ILE A 253 6.53 10.01 -9.65
CA ILE A 253 6.37 10.79 -8.43
C ILE A 253 6.38 12.27 -8.80
N ILE A 254 5.29 12.95 -8.47
CA ILE A 254 5.12 14.39 -8.68
C ILE A 254 4.86 15.06 -7.33
N PRO A 255 5.93 15.49 -6.64
CA PRO A 255 5.79 16.22 -5.39
C PRO A 255 5.32 17.64 -5.63
N SER A 256 4.41 18.12 -4.78
CA SER A 256 3.86 19.47 -4.74
C SER A 256 3.60 20.06 -6.14
N LEU A 257 2.75 19.38 -6.90
CA LEU A 257 2.33 19.80 -8.24
C LEU A 257 1.88 21.28 -8.20
N LEU A 258 2.38 22.07 -9.15
CA LEU A 258 2.16 23.51 -9.27
C LEU A 258 2.71 24.38 -8.13
N ASN A 259 3.60 23.86 -7.28
CA ASN A 259 4.28 24.70 -6.29
C ASN A 259 5.00 25.88 -6.98
N PRO A 260 4.66 27.14 -6.67
CA PRO A 260 5.22 28.33 -7.33
C PRO A 260 6.74 28.49 -7.20
N THR A 261 7.37 27.80 -6.23
CA THR A 261 8.84 27.77 -6.09
C THR A 261 9.53 26.87 -7.12
N LEU A 262 8.78 25.95 -7.74
CA LEU A 262 9.29 24.93 -8.65
C LEU A 262 8.72 25.06 -10.06
N TYR A 263 7.44 25.44 -10.17
CA TYR A 263 6.70 25.49 -11.42
C TYR A 263 6.49 26.94 -11.88
N PRO A 264 6.75 27.24 -13.17
CA PRO A 264 6.38 28.52 -13.77
C PRO A 264 4.86 28.76 -13.70
N PRO A 265 4.40 30.02 -13.55
CA PRO A 265 2.98 30.33 -13.34
C PRO A 265 2.08 29.93 -14.51
N GLU A 266 2.61 29.85 -15.73
CA GLU A 266 1.88 29.42 -16.92
C GLU A 266 1.41 27.97 -16.79
N THR A 267 2.12 27.14 -16.03
CA THR A 267 1.77 25.72 -15.85
C THR A 267 0.47 25.49 -15.11
N SER A 268 -0.03 26.49 -14.37
CA SER A 268 -1.34 26.42 -13.70
C SER A 268 -2.52 26.64 -14.64
N GLN A 269 -2.28 27.01 -15.91
CA GLN A 269 -3.35 27.19 -16.88
C GLN A 269 -3.96 25.82 -17.28
N PRO A 270 -5.30 25.69 -17.31
CA PRO A 270 -5.96 24.41 -17.61
C PRO A 270 -5.59 23.81 -18.97
N ASP A 271 -5.39 24.64 -20.00
CA ASP A 271 -4.98 24.23 -21.35
C ASP A 271 -3.55 23.69 -21.42
N ILE A 272 -2.75 23.92 -20.39
CA ILE A 272 -1.38 23.42 -20.26
C ILE A 272 -1.34 22.18 -19.35
N LEU A 273 -1.97 22.25 -18.18
CA LEU A 273 -1.90 21.17 -17.19
C LEU A 273 -2.80 19.96 -17.52
N LEU A 274 -4.04 20.20 -17.95
CA LEU A 274 -5.00 19.11 -18.12
C LEU A 274 -4.60 18.17 -19.27
N PRO A 275 -4.11 18.65 -20.43
CA PRO A 275 -3.56 17.77 -21.45
C PRO A 275 -2.38 16.95 -20.94
N PHE A 276 -1.51 17.54 -20.11
CA PHE A 276 -0.40 16.80 -19.50
C PHE A 276 -0.88 15.64 -18.64
N LEU A 277 -1.80 15.88 -17.70
CA LEU A 277 -2.33 14.85 -16.82
C LEU A 277 -3.10 13.77 -17.60
N HIS A 278 -3.84 14.18 -18.63
CA HIS A 278 -4.51 13.26 -19.54
C HIS A 278 -3.52 12.37 -20.30
N SER A 279 -2.46 12.94 -20.86
CA SER A 279 -1.39 12.19 -21.52
C SER A 279 -0.60 11.30 -20.56
N LEU A 280 -0.40 11.73 -19.31
CA LEU A 280 0.19 10.91 -18.26
C LEU A 280 -0.70 9.70 -17.96
N LYS A 281 -2.02 9.88 -17.84
CA LYS A 281 -2.97 8.78 -17.68
C LYS A 281 -2.96 7.81 -18.86
N ALA A 282 -2.86 8.32 -20.08
CA ALA A 282 -2.72 7.48 -21.28
C ALA A 282 -1.42 6.66 -21.24
N LEU A 283 -0.31 7.26 -20.80
CA LEU A 283 0.96 6.57 -20.60
C LEU A 283 0.85 5.47 -19.54
N LEU A 284 0.22 5.76 -18.39
CA LEU A 284 -0.03 4.79 -17.32
C LEU A 284 -0.87 3.60 -17.78
N SER A 285 -1.85 3.85 -18.66
CA SER A 285 -2.80 2.84 -19.13
C SER A 285 -2.28 2.00 -20.31
N ALA A 286 -1.02 2.19 -20.74
CA ALA A 286 -0.47 1.46 -21.88
C ALA A 286 -0.33 -0.05 -21.54
N PRO A 287 -0.88 -0.98 -22.36
CA PRO A 287 -1.04 -2.40 -22.00
C PRO A 287 0.24 -3.16 -21.65
N THR A 288 1.37 -2.72 -22.19
CA THR A 288 2.67 -3.38 -22.05
C THR A 288 3.53 -2.79 -20.93
N THR A 289 3.06 -1.71 -20.31
CA THR A 289 3.82 -0.98 -19.30
C THR A 289 3.27 -1.24 -17.91
N ARG A 290 4.15 -1.29 -16.91
CA ARG A 290 3.76 -1.48 -15.51
C ARG A 290 4.05 -0.21 -14.73
N ILE A 291 3.18 0.79 -14.86
CA ILE A 291 3.44 2.12 -14.31
C ILE A 291 2.39 2.46 -13.26
N THR A 292 2.80 3.09 -12.17
CA THR A 292 1.91 3.74 -11.21
C THR A 292 2.39 5.17 -10.97
N ALA A 293 1.48 6.06 -10.56
CA ALA A 293 1.83 7.44 -10.24
C ALA A 293 1.25 7.88 -8.90
N MET A 294 2.05 8.63 -8.14
CA MET A 294 1.57 9.42 -7.01
C MET A 294 1.89 10.89 -7.22
N VAL A 295 0.85 11.71 -7.07
CA VAL A 295 0.89 13.15 -7.27
C VAL A 295 0.39 13.81 -5.99
N THR A 296 1.06 14.87 -5.55
CA THR A 296 0.62 15.66 -4.39
C THR A 296 0.30 17.08 -4.82
N ILE A 297 -0.74 17.70 -4.24
CA ILE A 297 -1.11 19.10 -4.52
C ILE A 297 -1.42 19.86 -3.23
N PRO A 298 -0.81 21.05 -3.01
CA PRO A 298 -1.08 21.86 -1.83
C PRO A 298 -2.40 22.63 -2.00
N LEU A 299 -3.43 22.28 -1.23
CA LEU A 299 -4.76 22.90 -1.30
C LEU A 299 -4.79 24.33 -0.74
N SER A 300 -3.78 24.71 0.05
CA SER A 300 -3.58 26.09 0.51
C SER A 300 -3.27 27.06 -0.64
N LEU A 301 -2.72 26.56 -1.74
CA LEU A 301 -2.43 27.33 -2.95
C LEU A 301 -3.48 27.08 -4.05
N PHE A 302 -3.95 25.84 -4.17
CA PHE A 302 -4.94 25.44 -5.17
C PHE A 302 -6.16 24.85 -4.47
N SER A 303 -7.14 25.70 -4.15
CA SER A 303 -8.33 25.25 -3.44
C SER A 303 -9.07 24.15 -4.18
N ARG A 304 -9.54 23.14 -3.44
CA ARG A 304 -10.32 22.01 -3.98
C ARG A 304 -11.62 22.43 -4.65
N SER A 305 -12.19 23.57 -4.25
CA SER A 305 -13.39 24.14 -4.88
C SER A 305 -13.12 24.78 -6.25
N SER A 306 -11.84 24.95 -6.63
CA SER A 306 -11.48 25.49 -7.94
C SER A 306 -11.78 24.49 -9.06
N GLY A 307 -12.21 25.02 -10.21
CA GLY A 307 -12.45 24.19 -11.39
C GLY A 307 -11.22 23.40 -11.83
N LEU A 308 -10.02 23.98 -11.69
CA LEU A 308 -8.76 23.32 -12.03
C LEU A 308 -8.56 22.04 -11.21
N VAL A 309 -8.63 22.14 -9.87
CA VAL A 309 -8.44 20.98 -8.98
C VAL A 309 -9.52 19.94 -9.24
N ARG A 310 -10.78 20.35 -9.43
CA ARG A 310 -11.86 19.42 -9.77
C ARG A 310 -11.56 18.61 -11.05
N TRP A 311 -10.99 19.24 -12.07
CA TRP A 311 -10.55 18.52 -13.27
C TRP A 311 -9.37 17.56 -13.01
N ILE A 312 -8.40 17.95 -12.17
CA ILE A 312 -7.29 17.08 -11.74
C ILE A 312 -7.85 15.82 -11.04
N GLU A 313 -8.82 15.97 -10.14
CA GLU A 313 -9.48 14.86 -9.45
C GLU A 313 -10.25 13.93 -10.40
N ILE A 314 -10.91 14.50 -11.42
CA ILE A 314 -11.66 13.73 -12.43
C ILE A 314 -10.71 12.85 -13.24
N ILE A 315 -9.55 13.38 -13.62
CA ILE A 315 -8.52 12.65 -14.36
C ILE A 315 -7.88 11.57 -13.48
N SER A 316 -7.67 11.85 -12.20
CA SER A 316 -7.07 10.92 -11.23
C SER A 316 -7.94 9.70 -10.96
N ASP A 317 -7.32 8.55 -10.72
CA ASP A 317 -8.06 7.30 -10.44
C ASP A 317 -8.40 7.17 -8.95
N GLY A 318 -7.51 7.63 -8.07
CA GLY A 318 -7.74 7.78 -6.64
C GLY A 318 -7.47 9.21 -6.19
N VAL A 319 -8.23 9.68 -5.19
CA VAL A 319 -8.11 11.00 -4.58
C VAL A 319 -8.32 10.87 -3.08
N ILE A 320 -7.29 11.24 -2.32
CA ILE A 320 -7.34 11.36 -0.86
C ILE A 320 -6.97 12.79 -0.45
N GLU A 321 -7.61 13.31 0.59
CA GLU A 321 -7.34 14.63 1.16
C GLU A 321 -6.84 14.47 2.59
N LEU A 322 -5.64 15.00 2.86
CA LEU A 322 -5.09 15.16 4.19
C LEU A 322 -5.54 16.52 4.75
N CYS A 323 -6.16 16.48 5.93
CA CYS A 323 -6.58 17.63 6.71
C CYS A 323 -5.82 17.65 8.05
N PRO A 324 -4.55 18.11 8.07
CA PRO A 324 -3.78 18.31 9.29
C PRO A 324 -4.54 19.18 10.29
N PHE A 325 -4.47 18.81 11.56
CA PHE A 325 -5.02 19.66 12.62
C PHE A 325 -4.10 20.85 12.89
N PRO A 326 -4.67 22.01 13.28
CA PRO A 326 -3.85 23.12 13.75
C PRO A 326 -3.11 22.71 15.03
N HIS A 327 -1.91 23.23 15.27
CA HIS A 327 -1.10 22.96 16.47
C HIS A 327 -1.85 23.22 17.80
N SER A 328 -2.93 24.03 17.78
CA SER A 328 -3.79 24.26 18.95
C SER A 328 -4.71 23.08 19.30
N ALA A 329 -4.86 22.10 18.40
CA ALA A 329 -5.68 20.92 18.58
C ALA A 329 -4.95 19.78 19.32
N ASP A 330 -3.66 19.92 19.63
CA ASP A 330 -2.90 18.95 20.43
C ASP A 330 -3.56 18.69 21.80
N ALA A 331 -4.31 19.66 22.32
CA ALA A 331 -5.09 19.53 23.55
C ALA A 331 -6.32 18.61 23.43
N LEU A 332 -6.88 18.40 22.22
CA LEU A 332 -8.06 17.55 22.00
C LEU A 332 -7.72 16.05 22.05
N GLY A 333 -6.45 15.69 21.80
CA GLY A 333 -5.96 14.31 21.90
C GLY A 333 -5.70 13.82 23.32
N ALA A 334 -5.76 14.71 24.32
CA ALA A 334 -5.42 14.41 25.71
C ALA A 334 -6.62 14.04 26.60
N SER A 335 -7.83 13.95 26.07
CA SER A 335 -9.04 13.66 26.86
C SER A 335 -9.19 12.17 27.17
N GLY A 336 -9.06 11.83 28.47
CA GLY A 336 -9.64 10.71 29.24
C GLY A 336 -9.56 9.25 28.76
N ALA A 337 -9.72 8.97 27.47
CA ALA A 337 -9.84 7.62 26.90
C ALA A 337 -8.73 7.26 25.90
N ALA A 338 -7.86 8.20 25.54
CA ALA A 338 -6.61 7.84 24.87
C ALA A 338 -5.83 6.92 25.82
N THR A 339 -5.72 5.64 25.47
CA THR A 339 -4.78 4.76 26.18
C THR A 339 -3.42 5.45 26.13
N SER A 340 -2.73 5.58 27.25
CA SER A 340 -1.49 6.35 27.43
C SER A 340 -0.30 5.96 26.54
N HIS A 341 -0.53 5.06 25.58
CA HIS A 341 0.44 4.48 24.66
C HIS A 341 0.13 4.75 23.17
N GLU A 342 -0.93 5.50 22.84
CA GLU A 342 -1.28 5.82 21.44
C GLU A 342 -1.03 7.29 21.15
N GLU A 343 -0.32 7.56 20.04
CA GLU A 343 -0.04 8.92 19.60
C GLU A 343 -1.34 9.59 19.13
N PRO A 344 -1.64 10.81 19.57
CA PRO A 344 -2.88 11.47 19.18
C PRO A 344 -2.92 11.70 17.66
N PRO A 345 -4.12 11.65 17.04
CA PRO A 345 -4.28 11.98 15.63
C PRO A 345 -3.70 13.36 15.29
N GLN A 346 -2.90 13.43 14.23
CA GLN A 346 -2.29 14.68 13.73
C GLN A 346 -3.16 15.37 12.67
N GLY A 347 -4.19 14.68 12.17
CA GLY A 347 -5.16 15.23 11.25
C GLY A 347 -6.18 14.19 10.81
N MET A 348 -7.14 14.64 10.02
CA MET A 348 -8.12 13.77 9.35
C MET A 348 -7.66 13.43 7.94
N LEU A 349 -8.04 12.25 7.46
CA LEU A 349 -7.90 11.83 6.08
C LEU A 349 -9.31 11.60 5.51
N LYS A 350 -9.58 12.19 4.35
CA LYS A 350 -10.83 11.98 3.61
C LYS A 350 -10.57 11.23 2.32
N THR A 351 -11.35 10.20 2.08
CA THR A 351 -11.30 9.43 0.83
C THR A 351 -12.36 9.96 -0.12
N HIS A 352 -11.96 10.65 -1.18
CA HIS A 352 -12.87 11.20 -2.19
C HIS A 352 -13.08 10.26 -3.37
N ARG A 353 -12.04 9.51 -3.73
CA ARG A 353 -12.08 8.55 -4.83
C ARG A 353 -11.08 7.44 -4.57
N LEU A 354 -11.50 6.20 -4.87
CA LEU A 354 -10.66 5.01 -4.79
C LEU A 354 -10.42 4.45 -6.20
N PRO A 355 -9.17 4.08 -6.54
CA PRO A 355 -8.84 3.48 -7.83
C PRO A 355 -9.69 2.25 -8.10
N VAL A 356 -10.04 2.01 -9.37
CA VAL A 356 -10.83 0.85 -9.85
C VAL A 356 -12.30 0.86 -9.39
N LEU A 357 -12.56 0.99 -8.09
CA LEU A 357 -13.90 0.96 -7.52
C LEU A 357 -14.82 2.01 -8.14
N HIS A 358 -14.36 3.26 -8.24
CA HIS A 358 -15.16 4.35 -8.80
C HIS A 358 -15.30 4.27 -10.33
N GLU A 359 -14.41 3.56 -11.01
CA GLU A 359 -14.52 3.32 -12.45
C GLU A 359 -15.59 2.26 -12.76
N ARG A 360 -15.85 1.35 -11.81
CA ARG A 360 -16.85 0.28 -11.92
C ARG A 360 -18.27 0.72 -11.50
N GLY A 361 -18.51 2.02 -11.37
CA GLY A 361 -19.83 2.58 -11.01
C GLY A 361 -19.97 2.99 -9.55
N GLY A 362 -18.99 2.68 -8.70
CA GLY A 362 -18.99 3.06 -7.29
C GLY A 362 -20.12 2.43 -6.45
N GLY A 363 -19.98 2.50 -5.13
CA GLY A 363 -21.02 2.06 -4.18
C GLY A 363 -20.52 1.07 -3.12
N SER A 364 -20.99 1.27 -1.88
CA SER A 364 -20.81 0.39 -0.71
C SER A 364 -19.36 0.09 -0.27
N ASP A 365 -18.42 1.01 -0.45
CA ASP A 365 -17.12 0.92 0.23
C ASP A 365 -17.16 1.74 1.52
N GLN A 366 -16.87 1.08 2.64
CA GLN A 366 -16.92 1.67 3.98
C GLN A 366 -15.87 2.78 4.15
N ASN A 367 -14.80 2.77 3.35
CA ASN A 367 -13.76 3.78 3.45
C ASN A 367 -14.19 5.12 2.83
N ILE A 368 -15.25 5.14 2.01
CA ILE A 368 -15.81 6.35 1.43
C ILE A 368 -16.86 6.92 2.39
N GLY A 369 -16.67 8.17 2.81
CA GLY A 369 -17.57 8.87 3.74
C GLY A 369 -17.34 8.56 5.22
N GLN A 370 -16.42 7.65 5.54
CA GLN A 370 -15.87 7.51 6.88
C GLN A 370 -14.78 8.55 7.12
N ASP A 371 -14.80 9.19 8.29
CA ASP A 371 -13.71 10.06 8.73
C ASP A 371 -12.56 9.18 9.22
N TRP A 372 -11.42 9.27 8.53
CA TRP A 372 -10.18 8.63 8.94
C TRP A 372 -9.32 9.65 9.69
N ALA A 373 -8.48 9.16 10.60
CA ALA A 373 -7.44 9.92 11.26
C ALA A 373 -6.09 9.38 10.79
N PHE A 374 -5.10 10.27 10.65
CA PHE A 374 -3.74 9.87 10.38
C PHE A 374 -2.79 10.29 11.50
N THR A 375 -1.78 9.46 11.72
CA THR A 375 -0.61 9.76 12.55
C THR A 375 0.66 9.41 11.79
N LEU A 376 1.65 10.27 11.90
CA LEU A 376 2.99 10.10 11.38
C LEU A 376 3.95 10.05 12.56
N SER A 377 4.27 8.82 12.94
CA SER A 377 5.31 8.55 13.93
C SER A 377 6.67 8.41 13.24
N ARG A 378 7.73 8.24 14.03
CA ARG A 378 9.07 7.92 13.55
C ARG A 378 9.11 6.74 12.55
N ARG A 379 8.30 5.70 12.77
CA ARG A 379 8.44 4.38 12.11
C ARG A 379 7.26 3.99 11.22
N LYS A 380 6.17 4.75 11.28
CA LYS A 380 4.97 4.45 10.50
C LYS A 380 4.13 5.71 10.27
N PHE A 381 3.59 5.79 9.06
CA PHE A 381 2.38 6.52 8.77
C PHE A 381 1.22 5.56 8.99
N GLU A 382 0.31 5.90 9.91
CA GLU A 382 -0.82 5.06 10.31
C GLU A 382 -2.13 5.79 10.02
N ILE A 383 -3.10 5.06 9.45
CA ILE A 383 -4.45 5.54 9.13
C ILE A 383 -5.44 4.64 9.87
N LYS A 384 -6.32 5.25 10.67
CA LYS A 384 -7.30 4.55 11.51
C LYS A 384 -8.66 5.27 11.45
N PRO A 385 -9.77 4.59 11.73
CA PRO A 385 -11.06 5.26 11.90
C PRO A 385 -10.95 6.38 12.93
N PHE A 386 -11.41 7.58 12.59
CA PHE A 386 -11.46 8.67 13.55
C PHE A 386 -12.53 8.39 14.61
N SER A 387 -12.17 8.51 15.88
CA SER A 387 -13.10 8.43 17.00
C SER A 387 -12.85 9.58 17.94
N LEU A 388 -13.92 10.27 18.33
CA LEU A 388 -13.81 11.33 19.32
C LEU A 388 -13.60 10.71 20.70
N PRO A 389 -12.72 11.29 21.54
CA PRO A 389 -12.66 10.88 22.93
C PRO A 389 -14.03 11.10 23.59
N PRO A 390 -14.47 10.21 24.50
CA PRO A 390 -15.68 10.40 25.28
C PRO A 390 -15.64 11.77 25.96
N ALA A 391 -16.74 12.52 25.88
CA ALA A 391 -16.85 13.80 26.55
C ALA A 391 -16.68 13.59 28.07
N GLU A 392 -15.85 14.43 28.71
CA GLU A 392 -15.73 14.47 30.17
C GLU A 392 -17.06 14.96 30.77
N GLY A 393 -18.00 14.04 30.95
CA GLY A 393 -19.36 14.32 31.42
C GLY A 393 -20.20 13.05 31.63
N ASP A 394 -19.92 11.98 30.89
CA ASP A 394 -20.63 10.70 31.01
C ASP A 394 -20.16 9.81 32.18
N LYS A 395 -19.64 10.41 33.26
CA LYS A 395 -19.32 9.66 34.49
C LYS A 395 -20.58 9.20 35.22
N GLU A 396 -21.72 9.87 35.03
CA GLU A 396 -23.00 9.49 35.66
C GLU A 396 -23.53 8.13 35.15
N ALA A 397 -23.27 7.78 33.89
CA ALA A 397 -23.66 6.48 33.33
C ALA A 397 -22.76 5.32 33.80
N GLN A 398 -21.51 5.60 34.21
CA GLN A 398 -20.62 4.61 34.81
C GLN A 398 -20.85 4.44 36.33
N ASP A 399 -21.22 5.51 37.03
CA ASP A 399 -21.51 5.46 38.47
C ASP A 399 -22.88 4.84 38.78
N GLY A 400 -23.86 4.93 37.88
CA GLY A 400 -25.16 4.27 38.03
C GLY A 400 -25.12 2.73 37.94
N ALA A 401 -24.04 2.15 37.40
CA ALA A 401 -23.87 0.70 37.27
C ALA A 401 -23.12 0.07 38.47
N THR A 402 -22.51 0.87 39.35
CA THR A 402 -21.78 0.37 40.53
C THR A 402 -22.61 0.34 41.80
N SER A 403 -23.82 0.92 41.81
CA SER A 403 -24.73 0.92 42.97
C SER A 403 -25.63 -0.32 43.08
N GLY A 404 -25.41 -1.35 42.27
CA GLY A 404 -26.06 -2.66 42.40
C GLY A 404 -25.08 -3.68 42.96
N GLY A 405 -24.84 -3.65 44.28
CA GLY A 405 -23.93 -4.58 44.94
C GLY A 405 -24.26 -6.05 44.62
N MET A 406 -23.31 -6.78 44.05
CA MET A 406 -23.38 -8.24 43.97
C MET A 406 -23.63 -8.82 45.37
N PRO A 407 -24.61 -9.72 45.55
CA PRO A 407 -24.85 -10.34 46.86
C PRO A 407 -23.63 -11.16 47.27
N LYS A 408 -23.29 -11.11 48.55
CA LYS A 408 -22.14 -11.83 49.10
C LYS A 408 -22.37 -13.33 48.94
N LYS A 409 -21.28 -14.04 48.63
CA LYS A 409 -21.23 -15.50 48.42
C LYS A 409 -21.81 -16.35 49.57
N ALA A 410 -22.09 -15.76 50.73
CA ALA A 410 -22.75 -16.41 51.86
C ALA A 410 -24.26 -16.59 51.68
N ASP A 411 -24.91 -15.88 50.74
CA ASP A 411 -26.36 -15.97 50.49
C ASP A 411 -26.73 -16.96 49.37
N LEU A 412 -25.76 -17.75 48.88
CA LEU A 412 -25.90 -18.61 47.69
C LEU A 412 -25.61 -20.10 47.96
N GLU A 413 -25.69 -20.55 49.21
CA GLU A 413 -25.69 -21.98 49.54
C GLU A 413 -27.10 -22.40 49.99
N PHE A 414 -27.76 -23.22 49.16
CA PHE A 414 -28.93 -24.02 49.50
C PHE A 414 -28.54 -25.50 49.46
#